data_AF-A0A0D7AMF2-F1
#
_entry.id   AF-A0A0D7AMF2-F1
#
_cell.length_a   1.000
_cell.length_b   1.000
_cell.length_c   1.000
_cell.angle_alpha   90.00
_cell.angle_beta   90.00
_cell.angle_gamma   90.00
#
_symmetry.space_group_name_H-M   'P 1'
#
loop_
_entity.id
_entity.type
_entity.pdbx_description
1 polymer ?
#
loop_
_entity_poly.entity_id
_entity_poly.type
_entity_poly.pdbx_seq_one_letter_code
_entity_poly.pdbx_strand_id
1 'polypeptide(L)' 'DLESCGGCLSTGRGQDCSAIEGAWNVACEQGSCVVYTCTSGYRRSSDGSSCIAL' A
#
# COMPACT_ATOMS: atom_id res chain seq x y z
N ASP A 1 -1.51 11.36 3.74
CA ASP A 1 -2.82 10.75 3.88
C ASP A 1 -2.75 9.35 3.26
N LEU A 2 -2.94 8.29 4.06
CA LEU A 2 -2.82 6.91 3.55
C LEU A 2 -4.06 6.50 2.73
N GLU A 3 -5.23 7.04 3.08
CA GLU A 3 -6.53 6.80 2.44
C GLU A 3 -6.76 7.70 1.22
N SER A 4 -5.73 8.45 0.79
CA SER A 4 -5.77 9.36 -0.35
C SER A 4 -4.34 9.60 -0.84
N CYS A 5 -3.57 8.51 -0.99
CA CYS A 5 -2.20 8.60 -1.44
C CYS A 5 -2.13 8.87 -2.95
N GLY A 6 -1.38 9.90 -3.36
CA GLY A 6 -1.21 10.22 -4.79
C GLY A 6 -2.39 10.97 -5.43
N GLY A 7 -3.39 11.37 -4.64
CA GLY A 7 -4.56 12.08 -5.11
C GLY A 7 -5.69 12.06 -4.10
N CYS A 8 -6.82 12.68 -4.42
CA CYS A 8 -8.00 12.63 -3.56
C CYS A 8 -8.94 11.48 -3.95
N LEU A 9 -9.13 10.51 -3.05
CA LEU A 9 -9.88 9.27 -3.35
C LEU A 9 -11.33 9.57 -3.82
N SER A 10 -11.93 10.64 -3.30
CA SER A 10 -13.27 11.13 -3.71
C SER A 10 -13.38 11.59 -5.18
N THR A 11 -12.25 11.92 -5.81
CA THR A 11 -12.16 12.28 -7.23
C THR A 11 -11.77 11.10 -8.13
N GLY A 12 -11.67 9.89 -7.55
CA GLY A 12 -11.14 8.71 -8.24
C GLY A 12 -9.64 8.80 -8.53
N ARG A 13 -8.93 9.74 -7.90
CA ARG A 13 -7.48 9.91 -8.00
C ARG A 13 -6.84 9.56 -6.67
N GLY A 14 -5.76 8.79 -6.69
CA GLY A 14 -5.12 8.30 -5.48
C GLY A 14 -5.74 7.00 -4.95
N GLN A 15 -4.99 6.31 -4.12
CA GLN A 15 -5.38 5.01 -3.57
C GLN A 15 -5.32 5.00 -2.05
N ASP A 16 -6.05 4.06 -1.46
CA ASP A 16 -5.94 3.75 -0.05
C ASP A 16 -4.83 2.72 0.17
N CYS A 17 -3.68 3.18 0.68
CA CYS A 17 -2.55 2.31 1.01
C CYS A 17 -2.85 1.40 2.21
N SER A 18 -3.80 1.78 3.08
CA SER A 18 -4.14 1.01 4.28
C SER A 18 -4.95 -0.25 3.96
N ALA A 19 -5.62 -0.27 2.81
CA ALA A 19 -6.41 -1.39 2.32
C ALA A 19 -5.59 -2.47 1.58
N ILE A 20 -4.26 -2.36 1.52
CA ILE A 20 -3.41 -3.37 0.87
C ILE A 20 -3.47 -4.67 1.67
N GLU A 21 -4.02 -5.72 1.05
CA GLU A 21 -4.18 -7.02 1.67
C GLU A 21 -2.84 -7.58 2.15
N GLY A 22 -2.82 -8.09 3.38
CA GLY A 22 -1.64 -8.70 3.99
C GLY A 22 -0.53 -7.71 4.37
N ALA A 23 -0.68 -6.41 4.11
CA ALA A 23 0.28 -5.41 4.53
C ALA A 23 0.14 -5.09 6.03
N TRP A 24 1.28 -4.91 6.70
CA TRP A 24 1.33 -4.54 8.13
C TRP A 24 1.80 -3.11 8.31
N ASN A 25 2.84 -2.70 7.57
CA ASN A 25 3.36 -1.35 7.63
C ASN A 25 3.49 -0.79 6.21
N VAL A 26 2.79 0.31 5.98
CA VAL A 26 2.67 0.98 4.68
C VAL A 26 2.89 2.47 4.86
N ALA A 27 3.44 3.11 3.83
CA ALA A 27 3.52 4.56 3.73
C ALA A 27 3.03 5.03 2.38
N CYS A 28 2.65 6.31 2.34
CA CYS A 28 2.46 7.05 1.11
C CYS A 28 3.71 7.89 0.86
N GLU A 29 4.52 7.53 -0.12
CA GLU A 29 5.73 8.26 -0.50
C GLU A 29 5.61 8.76 -1.93
N GLN A 30 5.82 10.06 -2.14
CA GLN A 30 5.79 10.68 -3.47
C GLN A 30 4.52 10.38 -4.29
N GLY A 31 3.39 10.14 -3.60
CA GLY A 31 2.11 9.80 -4.22
C GLY A 31 1.92 8.33 -4.57
N SER A 32 2.80 7.45 -4.10
CA SER A 32 2.70 6.00 -4.30
C SER A 32 2.71 5.26 -2.96
N CYS A 33 2.01 4.13 -2.90
CA CYS A 33 2.07 3.27 -1.73
C CYS A 33 3.35 2.46 -1.70
N VAL A 34 4.00 2.46 -0.54
CA VAL A 34 5.21 1.71 -0.25
C VAL A 34 4.91 0.77 0.91
N VAL A 35 5.13 -0.53 0.69
CA VAL A 35 4.97 -1.57 1.71
C VAL A 35 6.34 -1.84 2.35
N TYR A 36 6.47 -1.57 3.65
CA TYR A 36 7.69 -1.87 4.39
C TYR A 36 7.66 -3.26 5.03
N THR A 37 6.50 -3.71 5.50
CA THR A 37 6.35 -5.05 6.07
C THR A 37 5.00 -5.66 5.74
N CYS A 38 5.01 -6.97 5.51
CA CYS A 38 3.81 -7.79 5.37
C CYS A 38 3.55 -8.56 6.67
N THR A 39 2.29 -8.92 6.88
CA THR A 39 1.87 -9.86 7.93
C THR A 39 2.44 -11.26 7.67
N SER A 40 2.43 -12.12 8.69
CA SER A 40 2.86 -13.51 8.57
C SER A 40 2.02 -14.26 7.51
N GLY A 41 2.68 -15.08 6.68
CA GLY A 41 2.03 -15.77 5.55
C GLY A 41 2.06 -15.00 4.25
N TYR A 42 2.60 -13.78 4.24
CA TYR A 42 2.78 -12.95 3.06
C TYR A 42 4.25 -12.52 2.90
N ARG A 43 4.66 -12.26 1.66
CA ARG A 43 5.94 -11.63 1.30
C ARG A 43 5.73 -10.36 0.50
N ARG A 44 6.65 -9.39 0.61
CA ARG A 44 6.61 -8.20 -0.24
C ARG A 44 6.81 -8.56 -1.71
N SER A 45 6.06 -7.91 -2.58
CA SER A 45 6.26 -7.96 -4.03
C SER A 45 7.61 -7.34 -4.42
N SER A 46 8.09 -7.64 -5.63
CA SER A 46 9.38 -7.13 -6.13
C SER A 46 9.40 -5.63 -6.33
N ASP A 47 8.25 -5.02 -6.61
CA ASP A 47 8.06 -3.58 -6.77
C ASP A 47 7.76 -2.87 -5.43
N GLY A 48 7.62 -3.62 -4.33
CA GLY A 48 7.37 -3.08 -2.99
C GLY A 48 5.99 -2.44 -2.79
N SER A 49 5.06 -2.62 -3.74
CA SER A 49 3.73 -2.02 -3.72
C SER A 49 2.65 -2.90 -3.08
N SER A 50 2.93 -4.19 -2.89
CA SER A 50 1.94 -5.17 -2.42
C SER A 50 2.56 -6.29 -1.58
N CYS A 51 1.69 -7.07 -0.94
CA CYS A 51 2.02 -8.31 -0.26
C CYS A 51 1.41 -9.48 -1.03
N ILE A 52 2.20 -10.52 -1.28
CA ILE A 52 1.81 -11.72 -2.01
C ILE A 52 1.79 -12.89 -1.02
N ALA A 53 0.70 -13.65 -0.98
CA ALA A 53 0.60 -14.85 -0.15
C ALA A 53 1.71 -15.85 -0.52
N LEU A 54 2.27 -16.51 0.49
CA LEU A 54 3.30 -17.54 0.33
C LEU A 54 2.74 -18.84 -0.25
#